data_AF-A0A7L2IVK4-F1
#
_entry.id   AF-A0A7L2IVK4-F1
#
_cell.length_a   1.000
_cell.length_b   1.000
_cell.length_c   1.000
_cell.angle_alpha   90.00
_cell.angle_beta   90.00
_cell.angle_gamma   90.00
#
_symmetry.space_group_name_H-M   'P 1'
#
loop_
_entity.id
_entity.type
_entity.pdbx_description
1 polymer ?
#
loop_
_entity_poly.entity_id
_entity_poly.type
_entity_poly.pdbx_seq_one_letter_code
_entity_poly.pdbx_strand_id
1 'polypeptide(L)'
;QILRLREEGSRQLEEQQRLIREQIRLEREQHIQGEKRNRAEDEITPKLKLKWKCRKEDETRGGYTKDVLLQILQKYGDVLNLLISSRKTGSAVVEFASVKAAEMAVKNEVGLVNNPLKISWLEGQPQSSHSTLLPDSTSQPRTSQASVVSERDYESLVMMRMRQAAERQQLIEQLKREEEEESHT
;
A
#
# COMPACT_ATOMS: atom_id res chain seq x y z
N GLN A 1 -1.20 21.20 60.39
CA GLN A 1 -0.57 19.89 60.06
C GLN A 1 -1.16 19.22 58.81
N ILE A 2 -2.49 19.22 58.62
CA ILE A 2 -3.18 18.61 57.45
C ILE A 2 -2.82 19.26 56.11
N LEU A 3 -2.65 20.58 56.06
CA LEU A 3 -2.34 21.32 54.82
C LEU A 3 -0.98 20.90 54.22
N ARG A 4 0.03 20.73 55.08
CA ARG A 4 1.37 20.30 54.67
C ARG A 4 1.37 18.89 54.09
N LEU A 5 0.64 17.95 54.71
CA LEU A 5 0.51 16.59 54.21
C LEU A 5 -0.25 16.53 52.87
N ARG A 6 -1.24 17.41 52.66
CA ARG A 6 -1.94 17.52 51.37
C ARG A 6 -1.05 18.12 50.28
N GLU A 7 -0.25 19.12 50.62
CA GLU A 7 0.67 19.76 49.68
C GLU A 7 1.82 18.81 49.31
N GLU A 8 2.40 18.10 50.29
CA GLU A 8 3.42 17.08 50.06
C GLU A 8 2.87 15.90 49.22
N GLY A 9 1.64 15.45 49.49
CA GLY A 9 0.98 14.41 48.68
C GLY A 9 0.63 14.87 47.26
N SER A 10 0.20 16.12 47.09
CA SER A 10 -0.06 16.71 45.77
C SER A 10 1.21 16.83 44.94
N ARG A 11 2.32 17.25 45.58
CA ARG A 11 3.63 17.36 44.94
C ARG A 11 4.18 16.01 44.51
N GLN A 12 4.06 14.98 45.36
CA GLN A 12 4.44 13.61 45.00
C GLN A 12 3.62 13.10 43.81
N LEU A 13 2.31 13.31 43.80
CA LEU A 13 1.46 12.85 42.71
C LEU A 13 1.82 13.54 41.37
N GLU A 14 2.10 14.84 41.40
CA GLU A 14 2.49 15.59 40.20
C GLU A 14 3.85 15.13 39.67
N GLU A 15 4.83 14.88 40.55
CA GLU A 15 6.13 14.32 40.16
C GLU A 15 5.97 12.93 39.52
N GLN A 16 5.14 12.05 40.10
CA GLN A 16 4.87 10.73 39.51
C GLN A 16 4.17 10.83 38.15
N GLN A 17 3.18 11.72 38.00
CA GLN A 17 2.51 11.94 36.72
C GLN A 17 3.48 12.47 35.66
N ARG A 18 4.41 13.36 36.04
CA ARG A 18 5.44 13.88 35.14
C ARG A 18 6.38 12.78 34.68
N LEU A 19 6.85 11.93 35.59
CA LEU A 19 7.71 10.78 35.26
C LEU A 19 7.03 9.80 34.32
N ILE A 20 5.76 9.46 34.57
CA ILE A 20 4.98 8.57 33.69
C ILE A 20 4.85 9.19 32.29
N ARG A 21 4.55 10.49 32.17
CA ARG A 21 4.44 11.17 30.87
C ARG A 21 5.77 11.20 30.12
N GLU A 22 6.87 11.43 30.81
CA GLU A 22 8.21 11.36 30.21
C GLU A 22 8.56 9.95 29.75
N GLN A 23 8.29 8.93 30.57
CA GLN A 23 8.53 7.54 30.22
C GLN A 23 7.72 7.12 28.98
N ILE A 24 6.42 7.47 28.94
CA ILE A 24 5.56 7.21 27.76
C ILE A 24 6.11 7.92 26.51
N ARG A 25 6.63 9.15 26.66
CA ARG A 25 7.22 9.89 25.56
C ARG A 25 8.49 9.21 25.04
N LEU A 26 9.40 8.86 25.96
CA LEU A 26 10.66 8.21 25.63
C LEU A 26 10.46 6.81 25.03
N GLU A 27 9.52 6.03 25.56
CA GLU A 27 9.16 4.72 24.99
C GLU A 27 8.56 4.85 23.60
N ARG A 28 7.68 5.83 23.36
CA ARG A 28 7.17 6.12 22.01
C ARG A 28 8.29 6.53 21.05
N GLU A 29 9.18 7.42 21.47
CA GLU A 29 10.32 7.86 20.66
C GLU A 29 11.30 6.71 20.36
N GLN A 30 11.55 5.83 21.33
CA GLN A 30 12.41 4.64 21.17
C GLN A 30 11.76 3.56 20.30
N HIS A 31 10.46 3.31 20.43
CA HIS A 31 9.72 2.39 19.55
C HIS A 31 9.80 2.88 18.10
N ILE A 32 9.56 4.18 17.88
CA ILE A 32 9.69 4.82 16.56
C ILE A 32 11.12 4.72 16.00
N GLN A 33 12.16 4.82 16.84
CA GLN A 33 13.56 4.66 16.40
C GLN A 33 13.97 3.19 16.16
N GLY A 34 13.51 2.26 17.00
CA GLY A 34 13.79 0.82 16.89
C GLY A 34 13.13 0.20 15.66
N GLU A 35 11.91 0.64 15.32
CA GLU A 35 11.23 0.26 14.08
C GLU A 35 11.91 0.87 12.84
N LYS A 36 12.38 2.13 12.92
CA LYS A 36 13.12 2.78 11.82
C LYS A 36 14.45 2.08 11.50
N ARG A 37 15.15 1.56 12.50
CA ARG A 37 16.44 0.88 12.31
C ARG A 37 16.31 -0.51 11.67
N ASN A 38 15.24 -1.25 11.98
CA ASN A 38 14.99 -2.57 11.39
C ASN A 38 14.33 -2.49 10.00
N ARG A 39 13.73 -1.36 9.64
CA ARG A 39 13.01 -1.18 8.37
C ARG A 39 13.85 -0.61 7.23
N ALA A 40 15.02 -0.03 7.54
CA ALA A 40 15.79 0.76 6.60
C ALA A 40 16.48 -0.03 5.48
N GLU A 41 16.57 -1.36 5.56
CA GLU A 41 17.42 -2.13 4.63
C GLU A 41 16.68 -2.91 3.51
N ASP A 42 15.42 -3.35 3.65
CA ASP A 42 14.82 -4.19 2.58
C ASP A 42 13.29 -4.11 2.38
N GLU A 43 12.53 -3.33 3.17
CA GLU A 43 11.07 -3.29 3.00
C GLU A 43 10.64 -2.04 2.21
N ILE A 44 10.21 -2.23 0.95
CA ILE A 44 9.69 -1.14 0.11
C ILE A 44 8.43 -0.57 0.76
N THR A 45 8.57 0.57 1.43
CA THR A 45 7.43 1.29 1.99
C THR A 45 6.62 1.94 0.86
N PRO A 46 5.30 1.78 0.85
CA PRO A 46 4.44 2.35 -0.18
C PRO A 46 4.42 3.88 -0.07
N LYS A 47 4.75 4.54 -1.19
CA LYS A 47 4.72 6.00 -1.29
C LYS A 47 3.63 6.44 -2.25
N LEU A 48 2.81 7.37 -1.80
CA LEU A 48 1.74 7.95 -2.56
C LEU A 48 1.98 9.43 -2.80
N LYS A 49 1.61 9.89 -3.98
CA LYS A 49 1.58 11.29 -4.35
C LYS A 49 0.17 11.82 -4.25
N LEU A 50 0.04 12.91 -3.53
CA LEU A 50 -1.20 13.64 -3.31
C LEU A 50 -1.18 14.90 -4.18
N LYS A 51 -2.29 15.20 -4.85
CA LYS A 51 -2.43 16.41 -5.67
C LYS A 51 -3.82 17.01 -5.50
N TRP A 52 -3.90 18.29 -5.18
CA TRP A 52 -5.16 19.03 -5.06
C TRP A 52 -5.06 20.38 -5.78
N LYS A 53 -6.19 21.06 -5.93
CA LYS A 53 -6.18 22.42 -6.49
C LYS A 53 -5.71 23.39 -5.40
N CYS A 54 -4.72 24.21 -5.73
CA CYS A 54 -4.20 25.26 -4.86
C CYS A 54 -3.75 26.42 -5.73
N ARG A 55 -4.27 27.62 -5.46
CA ARG A 55 -3.79 28.84 -6.12
C ARG A 55 -2.46 29.27 -5.51
N LYS A 56 -1.67 30.07 -6.22
CA LYS A 56 -0.35 30.52 -5.72
C LYS A 56 -0.48 31.57 -4.62
N GLU A 57 -1.56 32.35 -4.68
CA GLU A 57 -1.89 33.44 -3.77
C GLU A 57 -2.79 33.00 -2.61
N ASP A 58 -3.10 31.71 -2.53
CA ASP A 58 -4.02 31.17 -1.52
C ASP A 58 -3.25 30.79 -0.24
N GLU A 59 -3.39 31.62 0.79
CA GLU A 59 -2.80 31.43 2.12
C GLU A 59 -3.30 30.14 2.79
N THR A 60 -4.51 29.68 2.44
CA THR A 60 -5.10 28.45 3.01
C THR A 60 -4.54 27.18 2.37
N ARG A 61 -3.67 27.30 1.35
CA ARG A 61 -3.07 26.19 0.59
C ARG A 61 -4.12 25.21 0.03
N GLY A 62 -5.30 25.72 -0.33
CA GLY A 62 -6.46 24.94 -0.75
C GLY A 62 -7.15 24.16 0.37
N GLY A 63 -6.95 24.55 1.63
CA GLY A 63 -7.50 23.89 2.83
C GLY A 63 -6.69 22.69 3.34
N TYR A 64 -5.60 22.32 2.65
CA TYR A 64 -4.77 21.16 2.98
C TYR A 64 -3.49 21.57 3.67
N THR A 65 -3.57 21.74 4.99
CA THR A 65 -2.40 21.82 5.85
C THR A 65 -1.83 20.43 6.11
N LYS A 66 -0.63 20.38 6.69
CA LYS A 66 0.00 19.11 7.09
C LYS A 66 -0.91 18.33 8.05
N ASP A 67 -1.52 19.01 9.00
CA ASP A 67 -2.35 18.38 10.03
C ASP A 67 -3.66 17.84 9.45
N VAL A 68 -4.30 18.59 8.54
CA VAL A 68 -5.51 18.13 7.84
C VAL A 68 -5.23 16.89 7.02
N LEU A 69 -4.14 16.90 6.23
CA LEU A 69 -3.73 15.74 5.44
C LEU A 69 -3.41 14.54 6.34
N LEU A 70 -2.70 14.76 7.45
CA LEU A 70 -2.37 13.70 8.39
C LEU A 70 -3.64 13.10 9.01
N GLN A 71 -4.58 13.93 9.46
CA GLN A 71 -5.86 13.49 10.04
C GLN A 71 -6.70 12.69 9.03
N ILE A 72 -6.68 13.09 7.76
CA ILE A 72 -7.37 12.35 6.69
C ILE A 72 -6.71 10.99 6.47
N LEU A 73 -5.39 10.94 6.35
CA LEU A 73 -4.64 9.76 5.94
C LEU A 73 -4.49 8.72 7.06
N GLN A 74 -4.41 9.16 8.31
CA GLN A 74 -4.35 8.29 9.49
C GLN A 74 -5.60 7.40 9.67
N LYS A 75 -6.72 7.74 9.02
CA LYS A 75 -7.91 6.88 8.99
C LYS A 75 -7.68 5.53 8.33
N TYR A 76 -6.69 5.45 7.43
CA TYR A 76 -6.38 4.24 6.66
C TYR A 76 -5.22 3.43 7.24
N GLY A 77 -4.38 4.05 8.07
CA GLY A 77 -3.26 3.39 8.75
C GLY A 77 -2.15 4.35 9.10
N ASP A 78 -1.06 3.80 9.63
CA ASP A 78 0.06 4.59 10.12
C ASP A 78 0.83 5.28 8.99
N VAL A 79 1.01 6.59 9.15
CA VAL A 79 1.77 7.44 8.23
C VAL A 79 3.17 7.63 8.79
N LEU A 80 4.19 7.20 8.04
CA LEU A 80 5.59 7.33 8.44
C LEU A 80 6.13 8.73 8.15
N ASN A 81 5.88 9.22 6.93
CA ASN A 81 6.36 10.52 6.47
C ASN A 81 5.28 11.22 5.64
N LEU A 82 5.17 12.54 5.82
CA LEU A 82 4.29 13.40 5.03
C LEU A 82 5.02 14.70 4.68
N LEU A 83 5.19 14.93 3.38
CA LEU A 83 5.94 16.06 2.82
C LEU A 83 5.09 16.85 1.84
N ILE A 84 4.81 18.11 2.16
CA ILE A 84 4.14 19.04 1.25
C ILE A 84 5.19 19.73 0.39
N SER A 85 4.98 19.77 -0.94
CA SER A 85 5.90 20.42 -1.86
C SER A 85 5.89 21.94 -1.65
N SER A 86 7.08 22.52 -1.45
CA SER A 86 7.28 23.97 -1.45
C SER A 86 7.39 24.54 -2.87
N ARG A 87 7.86 23.73 -3.83
CA ARG A 87 8.09 24.14 -5.22
C ARG A 87 6.81 24.18 -6.05
N LYS A 88 5.90 23.24 -5.80
CA LYS A 88 4.64 23.10 -6.54
C LYS A 88 3.47 23.14 -5.57
N THR A 89 2.67 24.20 -5.65
CA THR A 89 1.46 24.33 -4.85
C THR A 89 0.49 23.18 -5.15
N GLY A 90 -0.20 22.72 -4.12
CA GLY A 90 -1.20 21.65 -4.27
C GLY A 90 -0.61 20.25 -4.49
N SER A 91 0.58 19.95 -3.98
CA SER A 91 1.19 18.63 -4.07
C SER A 91 1.84 18.20 -2.76
N ALA A 92 1.68 16.93 -2.40
CA ALA A 92 2.42 16.30 -1.31
C ALA A 92 2.81 14.86 -1.66
N VAL A 93 3.71 14.30 -0.87
CA VAL A 93 4.09 12.89 -0.88
C VAL A 93 3.88 12.34 0.53
N VAL A 94 3.25 11.18 0.63
CA VAL A 94 3.03 10.46 1.88
C VAL A 94 3.60 9.06 1.78
N GLU A 95 4.20 8.59 2.86
CA GLU A 95 4.72 7.25 3.02
C GLU A 95 3.91 6.53 4.10
N PHE A 96 3.35 5.38 3.76
CA PHE A 96 2.56 4.57 4.68
C PHE A 96 3.39 3.43 5.26
N ALA A 97 3.02 3.01 6.47
CA ALA A 97 3.63 1.84 7.09
C ALA A 97 3.17 0.52 6.48
N SER A 98 2.07 0.49 5.72
CA SER A 98 1.53 -0.73 5.13
C SER A 98 0.98 -0.49 3.73
N VAL A 99 1.24 -1.44 2.81
CA VAL A 99 0.69 -1.43 1.46
C VAL A 99 -0.84 -1.45 1.49
N LYS A 100 -1.44 -2.13 2.47
CA LYS A 100 -2.91 -2.19 2.60
C LYS A 100 -3.50 -0.84 2.95
N ALA A 101 -2.85 -0.10 3.85
CA ALA A 101 -3.26 1.26 4.22
C ALA A 101 -3.17 2.20 3.02
N ALA A 102 -2.07 2.13 2.26
CA ALA A 102 -1.89 2.90 1.04
C ALA A 102 -2.97 2.56 -0.01
N GLU A 103 -3.27 1.28 -0.22
CA GLU A 103 -4.31 0.82 -1.14
C GLU A 103 -5.70 1.35 -0.73
N MET A 104 -6.03 1.27 0.55
CA MET A 104 -7.29 1.78 1.09
C MET A 104 -7.42 3.29 0.90
N ALA A 105 -6.35 4.04 1.14
CA ALA A 105 -6.32 5.49 0.92
C ALA A 105 -6.57 5.82 -0.56
N VAL A 106 -5.87 5.16 -1.49
CA VAL A 106 -6.05 5.38 -2.94
C VAL A 106 -7.47 5.12 -3.41
N LYS A 107 -8.13 4.07 -2.87
CA LYS A 107 -9.47 3.67 -3.30
C LYS A 107 -10.59 4.54 -2.73
N ASN A 108 -10.46 4.97 -1.48
CA ASN A 108 -11.57 5.55 -0.74
C ASN A 108 -11.43 7.05 -0.47
N GLU A 109 -10.21 7.58 -0.46
CA GLU A 109 -9.99 8.95 -0.03
C GLU A 109 -10.15 9.95 -1.18
N VAL A 110 -11.04 10.92 -0.99
CA VAL A 110 -11.32 11.99 -1.94
C VAL A 110 -10.96 13.37 -1.38
N GLY A 111 -10.61 13.47 -0.11
CA GLY A 111 -10.22 14.69 0.57
C GLY A 111 -11.40 15.51 1.08
N LEU A 112 -11.20 16.82 1.16
CA LEU A 112 -12.20 17.80 1.52
C LEU A 112 -13.27 17.94 0.42
N VAL A 113 -14.54 18.01 0.83
CA VAL A 113 -15.70 18.11 -0.07
C VAL A 113 -15.62 19.31 -1.01
N ASN A 114 -15.09 20.44 -0.53
CA ASN A 114 -14.97 21.67 -1.30
C ASN A 114 -13.77 21.67 -2.27
N ASN A 115 -12.79 20.79 -2.06
CA ASN A 115 -11.58 20.74 -2.86
C ASN A 115 -11.03 19.30 -2.88
N PRO A 116 -11.52 18.42 -3.74
CA PRO A 116 -11.11 17.02 -3.72
C PRO A 116 -9.61 16.87 -4.04
N LEU A 117 -8.97 15.93 -3.37
CA LEU A 117 -7.59 15.53 -3.61
C LEU A 117 -7.53 14.29 -4.50
N LYS A 118 -6.49 14.20 -5.34
CA LYS A 118 -6.16 13.05 -6.16
C LYS A 118 -4.96 12.32 -5.56
N ILE A 119 -5.09 11.01 -5.37
CA ILE A 119 -4.02 10.14 -4.89
C ILE A 119 -3.52 9.28 -6.07
N SER A 120 -2.20 9.14 -6.19
CA SER A 120 -1.57 8.26 -7.18
C SER A 120 -0.37 7.57 -6.56
N TRP A 121 -0.09 6.33 -6.99
CA TRP A 121 1.10 5.61 -6.58
C TRP A 121 2.38 6.28 -7.10
N LEU A 122 3.39 6.34 -6.23
CA LEU A 122 4.75 6.71 -6.60
C LEU A 122 5.64 5.46 -6.56
N GLU A 123 5.59 4.71 -5.47
CA GLU A 123 6.35 3.47 -5.24
C GLU A 123 5.52 2.50 -4.40
N GLY A 124 5.87 1.20 -4.46
CA GLY A 124 5.20 0.16 -3.66
C GLY A 124 3.75 -0.10 -4.07
N GLN A 125 3.38 0.21 -5.32
CA GLN A 125 2.08 -0.18 -5.85
C GLN A 125 1.95 -1.70 -5.79
N PRO A 126 0.91 -2.24 -5.13
CA PRO A 126 0.66 -3.67 -5.15
C PRO A 126 0.51 -4.07 -6.60
N GLN A 127 1.24 -5.10 -7.02
CA GLN A 127 1.14 -5.62 -8.37
C GLN A 127 -0.27 -6.17 -8.57
N SER A 128 -1.19 -5.32 -9.04
CA SER A 128 -2.35 -5.81 -9.77
C SER A 128 -1.78 -6.46 -11.01
N SER A 129 -1.97 -7.76 -11.16
CA SER A 129 -1.58 -8.60 -12.29
C SER A 129 -2.12 -8.06 -13.63
N HIS A 130 -1.55 -6.97 -14.12
CA HIS A 130 -1.76 -6.36 -15.44
C HIS A 130 -0.52 -5.52 -15.78
N SER A 131 0.65 -6.17 -15.80
CA SER A 131 1.80 -5.67 -16.55
C SER A 131 2.71 -6.84 -16.87
N THR A 132 2.19 -7.80 -17.65
CA THR A 132 3.07 -8.58 -18.52
C THR A 132 3.18 -7.79 -19.80
N LEU A 133 4.24 -7.00 -19.89
CA LEU A 133 4.74 -6.47 -21.14
C LEU A 133 4.95 -7.65 -22.10
N LEU A 134 4.10 -7.76 -23.11
CA LEU A 134 4.44 -8.44 -24.36
C LEU A 134 4.30 -7.42 -25.49
N PRO A 135 5.30 -7.29 -26.38
CA PRO A 135 5.23 -6.33 -27.46
C PRO A 135 4.32 -6.84 -28.59
N ASP A 136 3.51 -5.92 -29.06
CA ASP A 136 3.08 -5.72 -30.46
C ASP A 136 2.54 -6.93 -31.24
N SER A 137 1.23 -6.93 -31.53
CA SER A 137 0.74 -6.95 -32.92
C SER A 137 -0.78 -6.83 -32.99
N THR A 138 -1.21 -5.79 -33.70
CA THR A 138 -2.44 -5.67 -34.53
C THR A 138 -3.84 -5.77 -33.89
N SER A 139 -4.48 -4.60 -33.89
CA SER A 139 -5.88 -4.33 -34.32
C SER A 139 -7.05 -4.97 -33.56
N GLN A 140 -7.73 -4.17 -32.72
CA GLN A 140 -9.07 -3.63 -32.99
C GLN A 140 -9.63 -2.89 -31.75
N PRO A 141 -10.46 -1.84 -31.91
CA PRO A 141 -11.14 -1.20 -30.81
C PRO A 141 -12.46 -1.93 -30.51
N ARG A 142 -12.92 -1.95 -29.25
CA ARG A 142 -14.29 -1.59 -28.81
C ARG A 142 -14.64 -2.14 -27.41
N THR A 143 -15.36 -1.27 -26.70
CA THR A 143 -16.33 -1.50 -25.61
C THR A 143 -15.84 -2.00 -24.27
N SER A 144 -15.89 -1.06 -23.33
CA SER A 144 -16.08 -1.23 -21.89
C SER A 144 -17.15 -2.28 -21.55
N GLN A 145 -16.80 -3.23 -20.68
CA GLN A 145 -17.68 -3.75 -19.63
C GLN A 145 -16.87 -4.61 -18.64
N ALA A 146 -17.14 -4.37 -17.35
CA ALA A 146 -16.87 -5.17 -16.14
C ALA A 146 -15.94 -6.40 -16.27
N SER A 147 -14.82 -6.46 -15.54
CA SER A 147 -14.83 -6.81 -14.11
C SER A 147 -15.77 -7.99 -13.78
N VAL A 148 -15.53 -9.12 -14.43
CA VAL A 148 -15.68 -10.46 -13.86
C VAL A 148 -14.47 -11.26 -14.32
N VAL A 149 -13.66 -11.75 -13.38
CA VAL A 149 -12.65 -12.78 -13.69
C VAL A 149 -13.46 -13.99 -14.14
N SER A 150 -13.47 -14.25 -15.44
CA SER A 150 -14.46 -15.11 -16.07
C SER A 150 -14.13 -16.58 -15.83
N GLU A 151 -15.11 -17.36 -15.42
CA GLU A 151 -15.09 -18.83 -15.32
C GLU A 151 -14.54 -19.47 -16.63
N ARG A 152 -14.75 -18.77 -17.74
CA ARG A 152 -14.27 -19.09 -19.09
C ARG A 152 -12.75 -19.15 -19.23
N ASP A 153 -12.01 -18.36 -18.44
CA ASP A 153 -10.54 -18.37 -18.47
C ASP A 153 -9.98 -19.59 -17.72
N TYR A 154 -10.67 -20.02 -16.65
CA TYR A 154 -10.35 -21.26 -15.93
C TYR A 154 -10.71 -22.50 -16.75
N GLU A 155 -11.87 -22.52 -17.41
CA GLU A 155 -12.25 -23.59 -18.35
C GLU A 155 -11.21 -23.72 -19.47
N SER A 156 -10.77 -22.60 -20.05
CA SER A 156 -9.77 -22.58 -21.10
C SER A 156 -8.41 -23.13 -20.65
N LEU A 157 -7.93 -22.74 -19.45
CA LEU A 157 -6.70 -23.25 -18.87
C LEU A 157 -6.77 -24.76 -18.57
N VAL A 158 -7.90 -25.24 -18.05
CA VAL A 158 -8.11 -26.67 -17.78
C VAL A 158 -8.12 -27.46 -19.09
N MET A 159 -8.83 -26.98 -20.12
CA MET A 159 -8.89 -27.63 -21.43
C MET A 159 -7.52 -27.69 -22.12
N MET A 160 -6.74 -26.60 -22.02
CA MET A 160 -5.36 -26.58 -22.52
C MET A 160 -4.48 -27.61 -21.81
N ARG A 161 -4.56 -27.71 -20.48
CA ARG A 161 -3.81 -28.71 -19.69
C ARG A 161 -4.24 -30.14 -20.01
N MET A 162 -5.54 -30.38 -20.17
CA MET A 162 -6.07 -31.69 -20.55
C MET A 162 -5.57 -32.12 -21.94
N ARG A 163 -5.51 -31.19 -22.90
CA ARG A 163 -4.93 -31.45 -24.22
C ARG A 163 -3.46 -31.84 -24.12
N GLN A 164 -2.64 -31.05 -23.42
CA GLN A 164 -1.22 -31.34 -23.25
C GLN A 164 -0.97 -32.68 -22.53
N ALA A 165 -1.79 -33.01 -21.54
CA ALA A 165 -1.70 -34.28 -20.84
C ALA A 165 -2.04 -35.46 -21.76
N ALA A 166 -3.08 -35.33 -22.59
CA ALA A 166 -3.47 -36.36 -23.56
C ALA A 166 -2.40 -36.55 -24.65
N GLU A 167 -1.88 -35.47 -25.23
CA GLU A 167 -0.79 -35.53 -26.22
C GLU A 167 0.46 -36.18 -25.64
N ARG A 168 0.83 -35.83 -24.39
CA ARG A 168 1.94 -36.45 -23.67
C ARG A 168 1.71 -37.95 -23.45
N GLN A 169 0.49 -38.35 -23.07
CA GLN A 169 0.17 -39.76 -22.85
C GLN A 169 0.30 -40.57 -24.15
N GLN A 170 -0.18 -40.05 -25.27
CA GLN A 170 -0.04 -40.71 -26.57
C GLN A 170 1.43 -40.86 -26.98
N LEU A 171 2.25 -39.83 -26.77
CA LEU A 171 3.67 -39.89 -27.09
C LEU A 171 4.41 -40.93 -26.22
N ILE A 172 4.08 -40.99 -24.93
CA ILE A 172 4.65 -41.99 -24.01
C ILE A 172 4.25 -43.41 -24.43
N GLU A 173 3.00 -43.61 -24.88
CA GLU A 173 2.52 -44.92 -25.33
C GLU A 173 3.21 -45.35 -26.64
N GLN A 174 3.41 -44.42 -27.58
CA GLN A 174 4.17 -44.69 -28.80
C GLN A 174 5.61 -45.10 -28.50
N LEU A 175 6.30 -44.34 -27.65
CA LEU A 175 7.69 -44.65 -27.27
C LEU A 175 7.82 -46.01 -26.57
N LYS A 176 6.87 -46.36 -25.69
CA LYS A 176 6.87 -47.69 -25.05
C LYS A 176 6.65 -48.81 -26.05
N ARG A 177 5.77 -48.62 -27.04
CA ARG A 177 5.52 -49.63 -28.09
C ARG A 177 6.75 -49.80 -28.97
N GLU A 178 7.41 -48.71 -29.35
CA GLU A 178 8.65 -48.75 -30.12
C GLU A 178 9.78 -49.43 -29.32
N GLU A 179 9.95 -49.14 -28.03
CA GLU A 179 10.94 -49.80 -27.16
C GLU A 179 10.63 -51.30 -26.95
N GLU A 180 9.35 -51.69 -26.87
CA GLU A 180 8.94 -53.09 -26.84
C GLU A 180 9.20 -53.79 -28.18
N GLU A 181 8.97 -53.14 -29.32
CA GLU A 181 9.28 -53.71 -30.64
C GLU A 181 10.80 -53.82 -30.89
N GLU A 182 11.59 -52.83 -30.44
CA GLU A 182 13.05 -52.80 -30.58
C GLU A 182 13.77 -53.80 -29.65
N SER A 183 13.12 -54.21 -28.54
CA SER A 183 13.63 -55.24 -27.62
C SER A 183 13.25 -56.68 -28.00
N HIS A 184 12.35 -56.87 -28.98
CA HIS A 184 11.96 -58.19 -29.50
C HIS A 184 12.60 -58.53 -30.87
N THR A 185 13.50 -57.68 -31.37
CA THR A 185 14.35 -57.92 -32.55
C THR A 185 15.81 -58.14 -32.15
#